data_AF-A0A6I7Q5M8-F1
#
_entry.id   AF-A0A6I7Q5M8-F1
#
_cell.length_a   1.000
_cell.length_b   1.000
_cell.length_c   1.000
_cell.angle_alpha   90.00
_cell.angle_beta   90.00
_cell.angle_gamma   90.00
#
_symmetry.space_group_name_H-M   'P 1'
#
loop_
_entity.id
_entity.type
_entity.pdbx_description
1 polymer ?
#
loop_
_entity_poly.entity_id
_entity_poly.type
_entity_poly.pdbx_seq_one_letter_code
_entity_poly.pdbx_strand_id
1 'polypeptide(L)'
;MTDRVRDHLLHGYRMLDTALGSGFDPFARGHSQWLLELNTRVLCGVDPKRREEFAAHIAATERHFYGQDDGGIGGLIGWLERHREDAVWLRAAGAYVYVLSRPQLYLEGNHRTGALIMSALLAREGAPPFVLSVDNAKAYFDPSTLVKDVRKQGLDLLIRVPKLKQRLAQLLRASGTAQFLIAA
;
A
#
# COMPACT_ATOMS: atom_id res chain seq x y z
N MET A 1 9.90 -13.56 8.58
CA MET A 1 8.47 -13.25 8.78
C MET A 1 7.89 -14.35 9.66
N THR A 2 7.20 -14.04 10.75
CA THR A 2 6.56 -15.07 11.59
C THR A 2 5.26 -15.53 10.95
N ASP A 3 4.79 -16.75 11.26
CA ASP A 3 3.54 -17.29 10.71
C ASP A 3 2.34 -16.36 10.96
N ARG A 4 2.26 -15.78 12.16
CA ARG A 4 1.25 -14.76 12.49
C ARG A 4 1.23 -13.55 11.55
N VAL A 5 2.40 -13.04 11.15
CA VAL A 5 2.47 -11.88 10.24
C VAL A 5 2.02 -12.28 8.84
N ARG A 6 2.31 -13.52 8.43
CA ARG A 6 1.80 -14.08 7.17
C ARG A 6 0.27 -14.18 7.20
N ASP A 7 -0.30 -14.69 8.29
CA ASP A 7 -1.76 -14.83 8.42
C ASP A 7 -2.47 -13.48 8.36
N HIS A 8 -1.92 -12.46 9.02
CA HIS A 8 -2.47 -11.09 8.96
C HIS A 8 -2.43 -10.53 7.53
N LEU A 9 -1.35 -10.77 6.78
CA LEU A 9 -1.27 -10.39 5.37
C LEU A 9 -2.31 -11.12 4.52
N LEU A 10 -2.54 -12.41 4.74
CA LEU A 10 -3.58 -13.18 4.06
C LEU A 10 -4.99 -12.64 4.36
N HIS A 11 -5.24 -12.17 5.59
CA HIS A 11 -6.49 -11.46 5.89
C HIS A 11 -6.61 -10.14 5.12
N GLY A 12 -5.51 -9.42 4.92
CA GLY A 12 -5.47 -8.24 4.05
C GLY A 12 -5.80 -8.55 2.59
N TYR A 13 -5.23 -9.62 2.04
CA TYR A 13 -5.56 -10.07 0.67
C TYR A 13 -7.04 -10.49 0.57
N ARG A 14 -7.59 -11.25 1.53
CA ARG A 14 -9.03 -11.59 1.53
C ARG A 14 -9.94 -10.36 1.57
N MET A 15 -9.56 -9.33 2.32
CA MET A 15 -10.31 -8.07 2.37
C MET A 15 -10.27 -7.37 0.99
N LEU A 16 -9.13 -7.40 0.30
CA LEU A 16 -9.00 -6.91 -1.06
C LEU A 16 -9.87 -7.72 -2.04
N ASP A 17 -9.80 -9.05 -2.00
CA ASP A 17 -10.58 -9.93 -2.88
C ASP A 17 -12.08 -9.65 -2.75
N THR A 18 -12.56 -9.44 -1.53
CA THR A 18 -13.96 -9.09 -1.24
C THR A 18 -14.35 -7.73 -1.84
N ALA A 19 -13.46 -6.73 -1.73
CA ALA A 19 -13.68 -5.42 -2.34
C ALA A 19 -13.73 -5.51 -3.87
N LEU A 20 -12.79 -6.24 -4.48
CA LEU A 20 -12.73 -6.42 -5.93
C LEU A 20 -13.96 -7.16 -6.46
N GLY A 21 -14.35 -8.27 -5.81
CA GLY A 21 -15.51 -9.07 -6.22
C GLY A 21 -16.85 -8.35 -6.07
N SER A 22 -16.91 -7.28 -5.28
CA SER A 22 -18.10 -6.42 -5.13
C SER A 22 -18.06 -5.15 -5.98
N GLY A 23 -16.99 -4.93 -6.76
CA GLY A 23 -16.78 -3.69 -7.50
C GLY A 23 -16.50 -2.47 -6.61
N PHE A 24 -16.19 -2.68 -5.33
CA PHE A 24 -15.87 -1.61 -4.40
C PHE A 24 -14.52 -0.97 -4.74
N ASP A 25 -14.49 0.37 -4.86
CA ASP A 25 -13.26 1.14 -5.09
C ASP A 25 -12.69 1.71 -3.77
N PRO A 26 -11.58 1.19 -3.22
CA PRO A 26 -10.97 1.70 -2.00
C PRO A 26 -10.43 3.13 -2.07
N PHE A 27 -10.20 3.64 -3.28
CA PHE A 27 -9.58 4.93 -3.55
C PHE A 27 -10.61 6.01 -3.90
N ALA A 28 -11.88 5.65 -4.04
CA ALA A 28 -12.95 6.61 -4.26
C ALA A 28 -13.14 7.53 -3.03
N ARG A 29 -13.64 8.74 -3.29
CA ARG A 29 -13.90 9.73 -2.26
C ARG A 29 -14.85 9.15 -1.19
N GLY A 30 -14.48 9.29 0.08
CA GLY A 30 -15.24 8.77 1.22
C GLY A 30 -14.89 7.33 1.62
N HIS A 31 -14.08 6.62 0.83
CA HIS A 31 -13.70 5.22 1.14
C HIS A 31 -12.36 5.09 1.86
N SER A 32 -11.71 6.19 2.25
CA SER A 32 -10.40 6.19 2.93
C SER A 32 -10.37 5.36 4.22
N GLN A 33 -11.51 5.22 4.91
CA GLN A 33 -11.61 4.37 6.10
C GLN A 33 -11.30 2.90 5.79
N TRP A 34 -11.59 2.42 4.57
CA TRP A 34 -11.25 1.07 4.15
C TRP A 34 -9.73 0.85 4.15
N LEU A 35 -8.95 1.85 3.70
CA LEU A 35 -7.48 1.79 3.71
C LEU A 35 -6.91 1.83 5.12
N LEU A 36 -7.59 2.48 6.07
CA LEU A 36 -7.23 2.46 7.48
C LEU A 36 -7.56 1.11 8.14
N GLU A 37 -8.71 0.52 7.82
CA GLU A 37 -9.08 -0.82 8.28
C GLU A 37 -8.13 -1.88 7.70
N LEU A 38 -7.70 -1.74 6.44
CA LEU A 38 -6.68 -2.62 5.85
C LEU A 38 -5.39 -2.63 6.68
N ASN A 39 -4.90 -1.45 7.09
CA ASN A 39 -3.74 -1.34 7.97
C ASN A 39 -3.99 -2.02 9.33
N THR A 40 -5.17 -1.80 9.91
CA THR A 40 -5.56 -2.40 11.19
C THR A 40 -5.55 -3.92 11.11
N ARG A 41 -6.06 -4.52 10.03
CA ARG A 41 -6.03 -5.97 9.78
C ARG A 41 -4.61 -6.51 9.61
N VAL A 42 -3.73 -5.76 8.95
CA VAL A 42 -2.32 -6.12 8.80
C VAL A 42 -1.58 -6.15 10.14
N LEU A 43 -1.94 -5.26 11.08
CA LEU A 43 -1.31 -5.19 12.40
C LEU A 43 -1.91 -6.20 13.39
N CYS A 44 -3.24 -6.26 13.45
CA CYS A 44 -3.98 -6.96 14.50
C CYS A 44 -4.60 -8.28 14.05
N GLY A 45 -4.59 -8.60 12.76
CA GLY A 45 -5.36 -9.72 12.24
C GLY A 45 -6.86 -9.47 12.37
N VAL A 46 -7.63 -10.53 12.64
CA VAL A 46 -9.09 -10.46 12.76
C VAL A 46 -9.62 -10.71 14.18
N ASP A 47 -8.72 -10.89 15.14
CA ASP A 47 -9.05 -11.16 16.54
C ASP A 47 -9.56 -9.88 17.25
N PRO A 48 -10.81 -9.86 17.74
CA PRO A 48 -11.36 -8.72 18.46
C PRO A 48 -10.57 -8.34 19.71
N LYS A 49 -10.04 -9.32 20.46
CA LYS A 49 -9.27 -9.03 21.69
C LYS A 49 -8.00 -8.27 21.36
N ARG A 50 -7.31 -8.72 20.31
CA ARG A 50 -6.11 -8.04 19.81
C ARG A 50 -6.40 -6.64 19.28
N ARG A 51 -7.56 -6.43 18.65
CA ARG A 51 -7.98 -5.09 18.25
C ARG A 51 -8.18 -4.17 19.45
N GLU A 52 -8.76 -4.68 20.53
CA GLU A 52 -8.95 -3.95 21.79
C GLU A 52 -7.61 -3.60 22.44
N GLU A 53 -6.67 -4.56 22.52
CA GLU A 53 -5.30 -4.33 23.01
C GLU A 53 -4.58 -3.21 22.21
N PHE A 54 -4.87 -3.09 20.92
CA PHE A 54 -4.28 -2.09 20.03
C PHE A 54 -5.12 -0.80 19.90
N ALA A 55 -6.21 -0.63 20.64
CA ALA A 55 -7.16 0.48 20.46
C ALA A 55 -6.48 1.86 20.50
N ALA A 56 -5.56 2.08 21.44
CA ALA A 56 -4.81 3.33 21.54
C ALA A 56 -3.92 3.59 20.31
N HIS A 57 -3.27 2.54 19.78
CA HIS A 57 -2.44 2.61 18.58
C HIS A 57 -3.29 2.85 17.32
N ILE A 58 -4.45 2.20 17.21
CA ILE A 58 -5.40 2.40 16.11
C ILE A 58 -5.88 3.86 16.10
N ALA A 59 -6.30 4.39 17.25
CA ALA A 59 -6.74 5.78 17.36
C ALA A 59 -5.62 6.79 17.06
N ALA A 60 -4.38 6.50 17.47
CA ALA A 60 -3.23 7.33 17.12
C ALA A 60 -2.93 7.29 15.62
N THR A 61 -3.01 6.11 15.00
CA THR A 61 -2.81 5.93 13.57
C THR A 61 -3.90 6.63 12.76
N GLU A 62 -5.15 6.60 13.21
CA GLU A 62 -6.26 7.32 12.59
C GLU A 62 -6.04 8.84 12.59
N ARG A 63 -5.70 9.41 13.76
CA ARG A 63 -5.37 10.84 13.86
C ARG A 63 -4.21 11.23 12.95
N HIS A 64 -3.17 10.40 12.88
CA HIS A 64 -2.04 10.59 11.98
C HIS A 64 -2.44 10.47 10.51
N PHE A 65 -3.26 9.49 10.16
CA PHE A 65 -3.68 9.21 8.79
C PHE A 65 -4.50 10.35 8.17
N TYR A 66 -5.36 10.99 8.97
CA TYR A 66 -6.22 12.09 8.53
C TYR A 66 -5.68 13.49 8.83
N GLY A 67 -4.90 13.67 9.88
CA GLY A 67 -4.47 15.00 10.37
C GLY A 67 -3.20 15.57 9.74
N GLN A 68 -2.70 14.97 8.66
CA GLN A 68 -1.46 15.41 8.00
C GLN A 68 -1.80 16.19 6.73
N ASP A 69 -1.56 17.51 6.74
CA ASP A 69 -1.84 18.41 5.62
C ASP A 69 -1.11 17.97 4.33
N ASP A 70 0.16 17.55 4.44
CA ASP A 70 1.03 17.20 3.31
C ASP A 70 1.70 15.81 3.47
N GLY A 71 0.88 14.78 3.73
CA GLY A 71 1.41 13.42 3.83
C GLY A 71 0.44 12.34 4.26
N GLY A 72 -0.78 12.74 4.65
CA GLY A 72 -1.86 11.84 5.01
C GLY A 72 -2.60 11.31 3.79
N ILE A 73 -3.75 10.69 4.06
CA ILE A 73 -4.54 10.03 3.03
C ILE A 73 -5.04 10.97 1.94
N GLY A 74 -5.42 12.20 2.29
CA GLY A 74 -5.87 13.20 1.31
C GLY A 74 -4.82 13.47 0.24
N GLY A 75 -3.55 13.54 0.64
CA GLY A 75 -2.45 13.73 -0.30
C GLY A 75 -2.18 12.50 -1.19
N LEU A 76 -2.37 11.28 -0.67
CA LEU A 76 -2.29 10.06 -1.50
C LEU A 76 -3.41 10.02 -2.55
N ILE A 77 -4.66 10.28 -2.14
CA ILE A 77 -5.80 10.29 -3.07
C ILE A 77 -5.60 11.37 -4.13
N GLY A 78 -5.25 12.59 -3.74
CA GLY A 78 -4.96 13.66 -4.70
C GLY A 78 -3.77 13.34 -5.62
N TRP A 79 -2.76 12.61 -5.13
CA TRP A 79 -1.66 12.13 -5.98
C TRP A 79 -2.15 11.10 -7.00
N LEU A 80 -2.97 10.13 -6.60
CA LEU A 80 -3.55 9.11 -7.49
C LEU A 80 -4.43 9.75 -8.57
N GLU A 81 -5.27 10.71 -8.21
CA GLU A 81 -6.12 11.45 -9.17
C GLU A 81 -5.28 12.17 -10.24
N ARG A 82 -4.19 12.84 -9.84
CA ARG A 82 -3.28 13.53 -10.78
C ARG A 82 -2.54 12.58 -11.72
N HIS A 83 -2.38 11.31 -11.33
CA HIS A 83 -1.69 10.29 -12.11
C HIS A 83 -2.64 9.26 -12.70
N ARG A 84 -3.95 9.55 -12.81
CA ARG A 84 -4.94 8.57 -13.31
C ARG A 84 -4.62 8.01 -14.70
N GLU A 85 -3.99 8.82 -15.55
CA GLU A 85 -3.59 8.47 -16.93
C GLU A 85 -2.24 7.73 -17.00
N ASP A 86 -1.48 7.64 -15.90
CA ASP A 86 -0.25 6.86 -15.86
C ASP A 86 -0.59 5.37 -15.96
N ALA A 87 0.31 4.58 -16.57
CA ALA A 87 0.21 3.12 -16.55
C ALA A 87 0.09 2.59 -15.10
N VAL A 88 -0.79 1.61 -14.89
CA VAL A 88 -1.12 1.08 -13.55
C VAL A 88 0.10 0.72 -12.70
N TRP A 89 1.15 0.17 -13.29
CA TRP A 89 2.41 -0.19 -12.63
C TRP A 89 3.13 1.03 -12.03
N LEU A 90 3.08 2.16 -12.73
CA LEU A 90 3.68 3.42 -12.29
C LEU A 90 2.86 4.04 -11.16
N ARG A 91 1.53 3.96 -11.24
CA ARG A 91 0.65 4.41 -10.16
C ARG A 91 0.80 3.57 -8.91
N ALA A 92 0.81 2.24 -9.04
CA ALA A 92 1.05 1.31 -7.94
C ALA A 92 2.41 1.58 -7.27
N ALA A 93 3.47 1.69 -8.07
CA ALA A 93 4.80 2.02 -7.56
C ALA A 93 4.84 3.37 -6.85
N GLY A 94 4.22 4.41 -7.43
CA GLY A 94 4.19 5.74 -6.81
C GLY A 94 3.35 5.79 -5.54
N ALA A 95 2.22 5.07 -5.47
CA ALA A 95 1.43 4.91 -4.25
C ALA A 95 2.24 4.24 -3.14
N TYR A 96 2.99 3.18 -3.45
CA TYR A 96 3.88 2.54 -2.48
C TYR A 96 4.97 3.49 -1.98
N VAL A 97 5.60 4.22 -2.90
CA VAL A 97 6.59 5.23 -2.53
C VAL A 97 5.96 6.29 -1.62
N TYR A 98 4.75 6.74 -1.92
CA TYR A 98 4.02 7.69 -1.08
C TYR A 98 3.76 7.14 0.32
N VAL A 99 3.29 5.90 0.43
CA VAL A 99 3.03 5.24 1.73
C VAL A 99 4.29 5.18 2.60
N LEU A 100 5.45 4.92 2.00
CA LEU A 100 6.73 4.77 2.70
C LEU A 100 7.53 6.07 2.93
N SER A 101 7.31 7.10 2.12
CA SER A 101 8.02 8.37 2.22
C SER A 101 7.63 9.11 3.50
N ARG A 102 8.51 9.92 4.09
CA ARG A 102 8.22 10.66 5.33
C ARG A 102 7.39 11.93 5.09
N PRO A 103 6.38 12.23 5.93
CA PRO A 103 5.87 11.39 7.02
C PRO A 103 5.17 10.14 6.45
N GLN A 104 5.44 8.94 6.99
CA GLN A 104 4.82 7.70 6.50
C GLN A 104 3.29 7.76 6.64
N LEU A 105 2.54 7.05 5.80
CA LEU A 105 1.07 7.17 5.81
C LEU A 105 0.45 6.64 7.12
N TYR A 106 1.03 5.57 7.67
CA TYR A 106 0.63 4.97 8.94
C TYR A 106 1.75 5.08 9.97
N LEU A 107 1.43 4.93 11.26
CA LEU A 107 2.45 4.85 12.31
C LEU A 107 3.21 3.52 12.28
N GLU A 108 2.54 2.42 11.93
CA GLU A 108 3.14 1.10 11.74
C GLU A 108 2.55 0.38 10.51
N GLY A 109 3.25 -0.64 10.02
CA GLY A 109 2.72 -1.54 8.98
C GLY A 109 2.88 -1.05 7.54
N ASN A 110 3.49 0.11 7.31
CA ASN A 110 3.55 0.76 5.98
C ASN A 110 4.02 -0.13 4.82
N HIS A 111 5.05 -0.98 4.99
CA HIS A 111 5.48 -1.90 3.92
C HIS A 111 4.42 -2.94 3.57
N ARG A 112 3.82 -3.55 4.59
CA ARG A 112 2.84 -4.62 4.45
C ARG A 112 1.54 -4.08 3.85
N THR A 113 1.04 -2.99 4.43
CA THR A 113 -0.16 -2.31 3.92
C THR A 113 0.09 -1.70 2.54
N GLY A 114 1.28 -1.11 2.31
CA GLY A 114 1.67 -0.59 1.01
C GLY A 114 1.71 -1.66 -0.08
N ALA A 115 2.18 -2.88 0.22
CA ALA A 115 2.14 -3.99 -0.72
C ALA A 115 0.71 -4.38 -1.13
N LEU A 116 -0.22 -4.36 -0.17
CA LEU A 116 -1.64 -4.60 -0.43
C LEU A 116 -2.28 -3.46 -1.24
N ILE A 117 -1.90 -2.20 -0.97
CA ILE A 117 -2.35 -1.04 -1.76
C ILE A 117 -1.87 -1.13 -3.21
N MET A 118 -0.61 -1.52 -3.44
CA MET A 118 -0.12 -1.79 -4.81
C MET A 118 -0.94 -2.88 -5.48
N SER A 119 -1.15 -4.00 -4.78
CA SER A 119 -1.92 -5.14 -5.29
C SER A 119 -3.35 -4.74 -5.63
N ALA A 120 -3.97 -3.88 -4.82
CA ALA A 120 -5.30 -3.35 -5.08
C ALA A 120 -5.36 -2.50 -6.36
N LEU A 121 -4.39 -1.58 -6.54
CA LEU A 121 -4.32 -0.76 -7.74
C LEU A 121 -4.12 -1.59 -9.01
N LEU A 122 -3.27 -2.63 -8.94
CA LEU A 122 -3.02 -3.53 -10.05
C LEU A 122 -4.26 -4.37 -10.40
N ALA A 123 -4.80 -5.08 -9.42
CA ALA A 123 -5.90 -6.02 -9.64
C ALA A 123 -7.17 -5.32 -10.15
N ARG A 124 -7.44 -4.09 -9.70
CA ARG A 124 -8.57 -3.28 -10.20
C ARG A 124 -8.52 -2.97 -11.69
N GLU A 125 -7.34 -2.98 -12.31
CA GLU A 125 -7.19 -2.76 -13.75
C GLU A 125 -6.82 -4.02 -14.52
N GLY A 126 -7.08 -5.20 -13.93
CA GLY A 126 -6.79 -6.49 -14.57
C GLY A 126 -5.29 -6.82 -14.63
N ALA A 127 -4.44 -6.08 -13.92
CA ALA A 127 -3.04 -6.41 -13.77
C ALA A 127 -2.82 -7.37 -12.59
N PRO A 128 -1.92 -8.37 -12.69
CA PRO A 128 -1.68 -9.29 -11.59
C PRO A 128 -1.22 -8.56 -10.32
N PRO A 129 -1.72 -8.97 -9.13
CA PRO A 129 -1.31 -8.37 -7.87
C PRO A 129 0.16 -8.65 -7.57
N PHE A 130 0.75 -7.82 -6.70
CA PHE A 130 2.11 -8.03 -6.25
C PHE A 130 2.15 -9.11 -5.16
N VAL A 131 2.97 -10.13 -5.37
CA VAL A 131 3.23 -11.18 -4.38
C VAL A 131 4.72 -11.17 -4.06
N LEU A 132 5.06 -10.96 -2.78
CA LEU A 132 6.43 -11.05 -2.31
C LEU A 132 6.88 -12.52 -2.30
N SER A 133 7.93 -12.83 -3.06
CA SER A 133 8.57 -14.13 -3.13
C SER A 133 10.03 -14.05 -2.70
N VAL A 134 10.68 -15.19 -2.50
CA VAL A 134 12.12 -15.23 -2.23
C VAL A 134 12.90 -14.60 -3.40
N ASP A 135 12.48 -14.88 -4.63
CA ASP A 135 13.15 -14.42 -5.85
C ASP A 135 13.10 -12.90 -6.02
N ASN A 136 11.99 -12.27 -5.63
CA ASN A 136 11.80 -10.83 -5.79
C ASN A 136 12.08 -10.02 -4.51
N ALA A 137 12.29 -10.67 -3.36
CA ALA A 137 12.46 -10.01 -2.07
C ALA A 137 13.61 -9.01 -2.07
N LYS A 138 14.78 -9.38 -2.60
CA LYS A 138 15.95 -8.47 -2.64
C LYS A 138 15.64 -7.23 -3.48
N ALA A 139 15.09 -7.43 -4.68
CA ALA A 139 14.73 -6.34 -5.59
C ALA A 139 13.60 -5.45 -5.03
N TYR A 140 12.73 -5.99 -4.18
CA TYR A 140 11.68 -5.25 -3.48
C TYR A 140 12.23 -4.46 -2.28
N PHE A 141 13.08 -5.08 -1.45
CA PHE A 141 13.56 -4.46 -0.21
C PHE A 141 14.67 -3.44 -0.44
N ASP A 142 15.58 -3.64 -1.40
CA ASP A 142 16.70 -2.72 -1.67
C ASP A 142 16.21 -1.29 -2.01
N PRO A 143 15.24 -1.09 -2.94
CA PRO A 143 14.67 0.23 -3.19
C PRO A 143 13.79 0.71 -2.04
N SER A 144 13.02 -0.17 -1.39
CA SER A 144 12.12 0.22 -0.30
C SER A 144 12.84 0.78 0.93
N THR A 145 14.10 0.38 1.12
CA THR A 145 14.98 0.92 2.17
C THR A 145 15.36 2.36 1.86
N LEU A 146 15.65 2.67 0.59
CA LEU A 146 15.98 4.02 0.12
C LEU A 146 14.78 4.98 0.18
N VAL A 147 13.56 4.46 0.08
CA VAL A 147 12.34 5.29 0.13
C VAL A 147 12.08 5.86 1.54
N LYS A 148 12.51 5.17 2.60
CA LYS A 148 12.26 5.61 3.99
C LYS A 148 12.89 6.95 4.35
N ASP A 149 13.90 7.38 3.61
CA ASP A 149 14.59 8.65 3.84
C ASP A 149 14.14 9.74 2.86
N VAL A 150 13.25 9.41 1.92
CA VAL A 150 12.62 10.40 1.04
C VAL A 150 11.59 11.18 1.85
N ARG A 151 11.79 12.49 1.95
CA ARG A 151 10.78 13.41 2.49
C ARG A 151 9.79 13.78 1.38
N LYS A 152 8.50 13.75 1.71
CA LYS A 152 7.42 14.20 0.82
C LYS A 152 7.57 15.68 0.44
N GLN A 153 8.27 16.45 1.27
CA GLN A 153 8.65 17.84 1.02
C GLN A 153 10.16 17.92 0.74
N GLY A 154 10.53 18.44 -0.44
CA GLY A 154 11.92 18.77 -0.80
C GLY A 154 12.39 18.28 -2.17
N LEU A 155 13.59 18.73 -2.58
CA LEU A 155 14.24 18.41 -3.86
C LEU A 155 14.56 16.90 -4.03
N ASP A 156 14.67 16.15 -2.93
CA ASP A 156 14.83 14.69 -2.97
C ASP A 156 13.68 13.99 -3.70
N LEU A 157 12.46 14.55 -3.62
CA LEU A 157 11.29 14.05 -4.33
C LEU A 157 11.47 14.14 -5.86
N LEU A 158 12.10 15.20 -6.36
CA LEU A 158 12.27 15.43 -7.79
C LEU A 158 13.38 14.57 -8.41
N ILE A 159 14.40 14.21 -7.62
CA ILE A 159 15.59 13.52 -8.13
C ILE A 159 15.51 12.01 -7.88
N ARG A 160 15.10 11.58 -6.68
CA ARG A 160 15.19 10.16 -6.27
C ARG A 160 13.92 9.38 -6.60
N VAL A 161 12.74 9.99 -6.47
CA VAL A 161 11.45 9.30 -6.66
C VAL A 161 11.24 8.81 -8.08
N PRO A 162 11.57 9.55 -9.17
CA PRO A 162 11.35 9.03 -10.51
C PRO A 162 12.10 7.72 -10.79
N LYS A 163 13.36 7.63 -10.37
CA LYS A 163 14.17 6.40 -10.53
C LYS A 163 13.64 5.25 -9.69
N LEU A 164 13.24 5.52 -8.44
CA LEU A 164 12.67 4.52 -7.54
C LEU A 164 11.32 4.01 -8.06
N LYS A 165 10.42 4.92 -8.47
CA LYS A 165 9.12 4.62 -9.09
C LYS A 165 9.30 3.73 -10.32
N GLN A 166 10.24 4.08 -11.22
CA GLN A 166 10.51 3.29 -12.42
C GLN A 166 11.03 1.89 -12.10
N ARG A 167 12.01 1.77 -11.20
CA ARG A 167 12.58 0.47 -10.80
C ARG A 167 11.52 -0.43 -10.16
N LEU A 168 10.67 0.13 -9.29
CA LEU A 168 9.58 -0.61 -8.67
C LEU A 168 8.50 -0.98 -9.70
N ALA A 169 8.13 -0.09 -10.61
CA ALA A 169 7.16 -0.40 -11.67
C ALA A 169 7.65 -1.53 -12.59
N GLN A 170 8.94 -1.56 -12.93
CA GLN A 170 9.55 -2.66 -13.68
C GLN A 170 9.48 -3.98 -12.91
N LEU A 171 9.76 -3.95 -11.60
CA LEU A 171 9.60 -5.11 -10.73
C LEU A 171 8.16 -5.61 -10.73
N LEU A 172 7.18 -4.73 -10.55
CA LEU A 172 5.75 -5.08 -10.56
C LEU A 172 5.34 -5.74 -11.87
N ARG A 173 5.78 -5.18 -13.00
CA ARG A 173 5.51 -5.74 -14.33
C ARG A 173 6.16 -7.11 -14.54
N ALA A 174 7.36 -7.34 -14.01
CA ALA A 174 8.10 -8.59 -14.17
C ALA A 174 7.67 -9.70 -13.20
N SER A 175 7.14 -9.33 -12.03
CA SER A 175 6.74 -10.27 -10.96
C SER A 175 5.26 -10.66 -11.01
N GLY A 176 4.46 -10.03 -11.87
CA GLY A 176 3.04 -10.31 -12.00
C GLY A 176 2.78 -11.75 -12.44
N THR A 177 2.11 -12.54 -11.60
CA THR A 177 1.70 -13.91 -11.97
C THR A 177 0.19 -13.93 -12.20
N ALA A 178 -0.23 -14.14 -13.45
CA ALA A 178 -1.65 -14.07 -13.85
C ALA A 178 -2.56 -15.04 -13.06
N GLN A 179 -2.01 -16.12 -12.50
CA GLN A 179 -2.73 -17.07 -11.65
C GLN A 179 -3.35 -16.45 -10.38
N PHE A 180 -2.90 -15.26 -9.97
CA PHE A 180 -3.42 -14.53 -8.81
C PHE A 180 -4.42 -13.44 -9.18
N LEU A 181 -4.73 -13.28 -10.47
CA LEU A 181 -5.83 -12.42 -10.90
C LEU A 181 -7.15 -13.16 -10.67
N ILE A 182 -8.09 -12.56 -9.94
CA ILE A 182 -9.46 -13.08 -9.89
C ILE A 182 -10.07 -12.85 -11.27
N ALA A 183 -10.58 -13.91 -11.89
CA ALA A 183 -11.33 -13.77 -13.15
C ALA A 183 -12.55 -12.90 -12.89
N ALA A 184 -12.64 -11.78 -13.61
CA ALA A 184 -13.79 -10.88 -13.59
C ALA A 184 -15.04 -11.54 -14.19
#